data_AF-A0A2V9QFP6-F1
#
_entry.id   AF-A0A2V9QFP6-F1
#
_cell.length_a   1.000
_cell.length_b   1.000
_cell.length_c   1.000
_cell.angle_alpha   90.00
_cell.angle_beta   90.00
_cell.angle_gamma   90.00
#
_symmetry.space_group_name_H-M   'P 1'
#
loop_
_entity.id
_entity.type
_entity.pdbx_description
1 polymer ?
#
loop_
_entity_poly.entity_id
_entity_poly.type
_entity_poly.pdbx_seq_one_letter_code
_entity_poly.pdbx_strand_id
1 'polypeptide(L)' 'MARGLRAGHALTAVLEMVGNETSEPLSTEFRKLSEEHSLGLTLRDAVMNMVDRVPRDDMRFLATA' A
#
# COMPACT_ATOMS: atom_id res chain seq x y z
N MET A 1 19.63 3.69 12.75
CA MET A 1 18.29 3.08 12.63
C MET A 1 17.11 4.02 12.96
N ALA A 2 17.34 5.31 13.28
CA ALA A 2 16.25 6.25 13.62
C ALA A 2 15.61 6.99 12.42
N ARG A 3 16.13 6.84 11.19
CA ARG A 3 15.56 7.48 9.98
C ARG A 3 14.42 6.68 9.36
N GLY A 4 14.35 5.38 9.63
CA GLY A 4 13.29 4.49 9.13
C GLY A 4 11.96 4.65 9.87
N LEU A 5 11.98 4.97 11.17
CA LEU A 5 10.74 5.08 11.97
C LEU A 5 9.90 6.30 11.58
N ARG A 6 10.55 7.43 11.27
CA ARG A 6 9.86 8.63 10.76
C ARG A 6 9.34 8.44 9.32
N ALA A 7 10.06 7.64 8.52
CA ALA A 7 9.66 7.29 7.17
C ALA A 7 8.48 6.30 7.15
N GLY A 8 8.44 5.32 8.05
CA GLY A 8 7.32 4.38 8.16
C GLY A 8 5.99 5.07 8.47
N HIS A 9 5.99 6.02 9.41
CA HIS A 9 4.79 6.80 9.72
C HIS A 9 4.35 7.71 8.57
N ALA A 10 5.31 8.35 7.89
CA ALA A 10 5.01 9.16 6.72
C ALA A 10 4.45 8.30 5.56
N LEU A 11 4.96 7.08 5.40
CA LEU A 11 4.54 6.17 4.34
C LEU A 11 3.13 5.62 4.57
N THR A 12 2.78 5.20 5.80
CA THR A 12 1.42 4.78 6.14
C THR A 12 0.41 5.91 5.91
N ALA A 13 0.73 7.13 6.33
CA ALA A 13 -0.14 8.30 6.11
C ALA A 13 -0.35 8.61 4.62
N VAL A 14 0.69 8.43 3.79
CA VAL A 14 0.57 8.59 2.32
C VAL A 14 -0.30 7.48 1.73
N LEU A 15 -0.15 6.23 2.17
CA LEU A 15 -0.99 5.11 1.69
C LEU A 15 -2.47 5.30 2.05
N GLU A 16 -2.76 5.80 3.25
CA GLU A 16 -4.13 6.15 3.65
C GLU A 16 -4.69 7.32 2.84
N MET A 17 -3.89 8.36 2.57
CA MET A 17 -4.28 9.49 1.72
C MET A 17 -4.62 9.00 0.30
N VAL A 18 -3.74 8.20 -0.30
CA VAL A 18 -3.96 7.62 -1.63
C VAL A 18 -5.21 6.74 -1.63
N GLY A 19 -5.41 5.89 -0.62
CA GLY A 19 -6.61 5.07 -0.51
C GLY A 19 -7.91 5.88 -0.44
N ASN A 20 -7.88 7.08 0.14
CA ASN A 20 -9.04 7.98 0.19
C ASN A 20 -9.26 8.78 -1.11
N GLU A 21 -8.20 9.08 -1.85
CA GLU A 21 -8.28 9.81 -3.13
C GLU A 21 -8.61 8.90 -4.32
N THR A 22 -8.41 7.59 -4.18
CA THR A 22 -8.66 6.64 -5.26
C THR A 22 -10.10 6.14 -5.26
N SER A 23 -10.62 5.79 -6.44
CA SER A 23 -11.95 5.18 -6.57
C SER A 23 -11.94 3.67 -6.34
N GLU A 24 -13.09 3.09 -5.99
CA GLU A 24 -13.27 1.63 -5.94
C GLU A 24 -12.90 0.97 -7.28
N PRO A 25 -12.27 -0.22 -7.27
CA PRO A 25 -11.97 -1.06 -6.10
C PRO A 25 -10.65 -0.73 -5.39
N LEU A 26 -9.91 0.31 -5.84
CA LEU A 26 -8.55 0.56 -5.38
C LEU A 26 -8.48 1.15 -3.98
N SER A 27 -9.45 2.00 -3.62
CA SER A 27 -9.60 2.55 -2.26
C SER A 27 -9.60 1.45 -1.19
N THR A 28 -10.44 0.43 -1.39
CA THR A 28 -10.54 -0.73 -0.50
C THR A 28 -9.20 -1.47 -0.38
N GLU A 29 -8.46 -1.55 -1.49
CA GLU A 29 -7.23 -2.32 -1.58
C GLU A 29 -6.02 -1.59 -0.96
N PHE A 30 -5.93 -0.27 -1.09
CA PHE A 30 -4.98 0.54 -0.33
C PHE A 30 -5.25 0.50 1.18
N ARG A 31 -6.52 0.46 1.59
CA ARG A 31 -6.87 0.31 3.01
C ARG A 31 -6.41 -1.04 3.56
N LYS A 32 -6.67 -2.13 2.83
CA LYS A 32 -6.16 -3.47 3.18
C LYS A 32 -4.64 -3.52 3.24
N LEU A 33 -3.95 -2.85 2.32
CA LEU A 33 -2.49 -2.76 2.34
C LEU A 33 -1.99 -2.06 3.62
N SER A 34 -2.62 -0.95 4.04
CA SER A 34 -2.29 -0.28 5.31
C SER A 34 -2.55 -1.17 6.53
N GLU A 35 -3.67 -1.90 6.53
CA GLU A 35 -4.01 -2.89 7.56
C GLU A 35 -2.98 -4.02 7.62
N GLU A 36 -2.64 -4.63 6.48
CA GLU A 36 -1.62 -5.67 6.34
C GLU A 36 -0.25 -5.20 6.86
N HIS A 37 0.15 -3.98 6.50
CA HIS A 37 1.39 -3.39 6.99
C HIS A 37 1.37 -3.19 8.52
N SER A 38 0.25 -2.73 9.06
CA SER A 38 0.05 -2.55 10.51
C SER A 38 0.06 -3.87 11.28
N LEU A 39 -0.36 -4.97 10.63
CA LEU A 39 -0.29 -6.34 11.16
C LEU A 39 1.13 -6.94 11.09
N GLY A 40 2.09 -6.22 10.53
CA GLY A 40 3.49 -6.63 10.47
C GLY A 40 3.91 -7.26 9.14
N LEU A 41 3.06 -7.26 8.11
CA LEU A 41 3.51 -7.63 6.78
C LEU A 41 4.49 -6.58 6.25
N THR A 42 5.46 -7.05 5.46
CA THR A 42 6.32 -6.14 4.72
C THR A 42 5.50 -5.41 3.68
N LEU A 43 5.81 -4.13 3.43
CA LEU A 43 5.12 -3.36 2.39
C LEU A 43 5.16 -4.05 1.03
N ARG A 44 6.28 -4.72 0.72
CA ARG A 44 6.45 -5.49 -0.50
C ARG A 44 5.40 -6.60 -0.61
N ASP A 45 5.24 -7.41 0.43
CA ASP A 45 4.27 -8.51 0.42
C ASP A 45 2.84 -7.98 0.35
N ALA A 46 2.54 -6.89 1.06
CA ALA A 46 1.23 -6.26 1.04
C ALA A 46 0.87 -5.67 -0.34
N VAL A 47 1.84 -5.04 -1.02
CA VAL A 47 1.67 -4.57 -2.42
C VAL A 47 1.48 -5.74 -3.37
N MET A 48 2.22 -6.84 -3.22
CA MET A 48 2.05 -8.03 -4.08
C MET A 48 0.66 -8.63 -3.91
N ASN A 49 0.17 -8.74 -2.66
CA ASN A 49 -1.21 -9.17 -2.39
C ASN A 49 -2.24 -8.26 -3.03
N MET A 50 -2.00 -6.94 -3.01
CA MET A 50 -2.86 -5.94 -3.66
C MET A 50 -2.93 -6.13 -5.18
N VAL A 51 -1.77 -6.33 -5.82
CA VAL A 51 -1.67 -6.58 -7.28
C VAL A 51 -2.33 -7.89 -7.69
N ASP A 52 -2.20 -8.94 -6.87
CA ASP A 52 -2.85 -10.23 -7.12
C ASP A 52 -4.39 -10.13 -7.03
N ARG A 53 -4.91 -9.28 -6.15
CA ARG A 53 -6.36 -9.04 -6.00
C ARG A 53 -6.93 -8.09 -7.05
N VAL A 54 -6.14 -7.13 -7.53
CA VAL A 54 -6.51 -6.21 -8.60
C VAL A 54 -5.55 -6.35 -9.77
N PRO A 55 -5.76 -7.35 -10.65
CA PRO A 55 -4.91 -7.58 -11.81
C PRO A 55 -5.22 -6.53 -12.90
N ARG A 56 -4.84 -5.28 -12.65
CA ARG A 56 -4.86 -4.21 -13.63
C ARG A 56 -3.43 -3.82 -14.01
N ASP A 57 -3.24 -3.46 -15.27
CA ASP A 57 -1.92 -3.15 -15.82
C ASP A 57 -1.28 -1.92 -15.16
N ASP A 58 -2.09 -0.97 -14.70
CA ASP A 58 -1.67 0.22 -13.95
C ASP A 58 -1.05 -0.13 -12.58
N MET A 59 -1.55 -1.15 -11.89
CA MET A 59 -1.02 -1.61 -10.59
C MET A 59 0.30 -2.35 -10.70
N ARG A 60 0.55 -3.03 -11.83
CA ARG A 60 1.83 -3.70 -12.08
C ARG A 60 2.99 -2.71 -12.13
N PHE A 61 2.77 -1.50 -12.66
CA PHE A 61 3.77 -0.43 -12.67
C PHE A 61 4.10 0.07 -11.25
N LEU A 62 3.10 0.16 -10.37
CA LEU A 62 3.30 0.60 -8.98
C LEU A 62 4.20 -0.36 -8.19
N ALA A 63 4.14 -1.66 -8.48
CA ALA A 63 4.91 -2.70 -7.79
C ALA A 63 6.34 -2.90 -8.34
N THR A 64 6.65 -2.36 -9.53
CA THR A 64 7.97 -2.50 -10.17
C THR A 64 8.85 -1.24 -10.12
N ALA A 65 8.33 -0.12 -9.63
CA ALA A 65 9.08 1.15 -9.49
C ALA A 65 9.87 1.25 -8.17
#